data_AF-A0A6I2XK23-F1
#
_entry.id   AF-A0A6I2XK23-F1
#
_cell.length_a   1.000
_cell.length_b   1.000
_cell.length_c   1.000
_cell.angle_alpha   90.00
_cell.angle_beta   90.00
_cell.angle_gamma   90.00
#
_symmetry.space_group_name_H-M   'P 1'
#
loop_
_entity.id
_entity.type
_entity.pdbx_description
1 polymer ?
#
loop_
_entity_poly.entity_id
_entity_poly.type
_entity_poly.pdbx_seq_one_letter_code
_entity_poly.pdbx_strand_id
1 'polypeptide(L)' 'MSANQAKFAPGWLVEPKDVNHIDSKIWPAGLTRSAAGDISLAGIPVGQLAAQYGTPLMLIDQDDFFARGKKVKSA' A
#
# COMPACT_ATOMS: atom_id res chain seq x y z
N MET A 1 4.66 21.62 -19.85
CA MET A 1 5.08 21.38 -18.45
C MET A 1 6.41 22.10 -18.25
N SER A 2 6.47 23.05 -17.31
CA SER A 2 7.50 24.10 -17.28
C SER A 2 8.87 23.58 -16.82
N ALA A 3 9.94 24.04 -17.48
CA ALA A 3 11.34 23.64 -17.32
C ALA A 3 11.95 23.84 -15.90
N ASN A 4 11.20 24.39 -14.94
CA ASN A 4 11.70 24.70 -13.60
C ASN A 4 11.55 23.57 -12.56
N GLN A 5 10.72 22.56 -12.82
CA GLN A 5 10.44 21.49 -11.84
C GLN A 5 11.64 20.54 -11.67
N ALA A 6 12.44 20.37 -12.72
CA ALA A 6 13.61 19.49 -12.72
C ALA A 6 14.76 19.99 -11.82
N LYS A 7 14.85 21.30 -11.53
CA LYS A 7 15.98 21.88 -10.79
C LYS A 7 15.93 21.60 -9.28
N PHE A 8 14.76 21.26 -8.75
CA PHE A 8 14.54 20.98 -7.32
C PHE A 8 14.03 19.56 -7.04
N ALA A 9 13.86 18.74 -8.08
CA ALA A 9 13.45 17.36 -7.90
C ALA A 9 14.65 16.55 -7.37
N PRO A 10 14.51 15.85 -6.24
CA PRO A 10 15.55 14.95 -5.80
C PRO A 10 15.67 13.78 -6.77
N GLY A 11 16.89 13.25 -6.97
CA GLY A 11 17.15 12.21 -7.96
C GLY A 11 16.41 10.88 -7.74
N TRP A 12 15.77 10.71 -6.57
CA TRP A 12 14.91 9.56 -6.26
C TRP A 12 13.45 9.75 -6.69
N LEU A 13 13.02 10.97 -7.02
CA LEU A 13 11.65 11.28 -7.43
C LEU A 13 11.48 10.97 -8.91
N VAL A 14 11.19 9.70 -9.19
CA VAL A 14 10.91 9.19 -10.53
C VAL A 14 9.41 8.99 -10.68
N GLU A 15 8.86 9.34 -11.84
CA GLU A 15 7.47 9.07 -12.17
C GLU A 15 7.21 7.55 -12.18
N PRO A 16 6.22 7.05 -11.43
CA PRO A 16 5.87 5.64 -11.46
C PRO A 16 5.36 5.24 -12.84
N LYS A 17 5.82 4.10 -13.37
CA LYS A 17 5.30 3.54 -14.63
C LYS A 17 3.84 3.10 -14.53
N ASP A 18 3.43 2.68 -13.33
CA ASP A 18 2.05 2.30 -13.01
C ASP A 18 1.71 2.85 -11.62
N VAL A 19 0.81 3.81 -11.58
CA VAL A 19 0.32 4.42 -10.33
C VAL A 19 -0.56 3.49 -9.51
N ASN A 20 -1.08 2.41 -10.12
CA ASN A 20 -1.94 1.45 -9.44
C ASN A 20 -1.19 0.21 -8.95
N HIS A 21 0.13 0.15 -9.16
CA HIS A 21 0.96 -0.93 -8.67
C HIS A 21 1.06 -0.89 -7.13
N ILE A 22 0.88 -2.05 -6.50
CA ILE A 22 1.03 -2.21 -5.05
C ILE A 22 2.52 -2.44 -4.73
N ASP A 23 3.23 -1.37 -4.37
CA ASP A 23 4.63 -1.47 -3.92
C ASP A 23 4.73 -2.13 -2.53
N SER A 24 5.40 -3.27 -2.45
CA SER A 24 5.59 -4.07 -1.24
C SER A 24 6.41 -3.36 -0.15
N LYS A 25 7.10 -2.25 -0.46
CA LYS A 25 7.81 -1.43 0.52
C LYS A 25 6.89 -0.48 1.27
N ILE A 26 5.76 -0.12 0.67
CA ILE A 26 4.81 0.87 1.19
C ILE A 26 3.61 0.18 1.83
N TRP A 27 3.07 -0.83 1.16
CA TRP A 27 1.82 -1.48 1.56
C TRP A 27 2.05 -2.73 2.43
N PRO A 28 1.06 -3.14 3.24
CA PRO A 28 1.12 -4.40 3.98
C PRO A 28 1.26 -5.61 3.06
N ALA A 29 1.93 -6.65 3.54
CA ALA A 29 2.20 -7.85 2.75
C ALA A 29 0.93 -8.58 2.26
N GLY A 30 -0.15 -8.53 3.04
CA GLY A 30 -1.43 -9.13 2.68
C GLY A 30 -2.31 -8.27 1.76
N LEU A 31 -1.83 -7.11 1.29
CA LEU A 31 -2.57 -6.28 0.35
C LEU A 31 -2.43 -6.83 -1.09
N THR A 32 -3.56 -7.12 -1.71
CA THR A 32 -3.61 -7.63 -3.09
C THR A 32 -4.57 -6.81 -3.92
N ARG A 33 -4.32 -6.77 -5.24
CA ARG A 33 -5.18 -6.11 -6.20
C ARG A 33 -5.64 -7.12 -7.25
N SER A 34 -6.95 -7.20 -7.48
CA SER A 34 -7.54 -8.07 -8.48
C SER A 34 -7.36 -7.50 -9.90
N ALA A 35 -7.57 -8.34 -10.92
CA ALA A 35 -7.57 -7.89 -12.32
C ALA A 35 -8.68 -6.86 -12.62
N ALA A 36 -9.77 -6.88 -11.85
CA ALA A 36 -10.85 -5.88 -11.94
C ALA A 36 -10.50 -4.56 -11.24
N GLY A 37 -9.40 -4.51 -10.48
CA GLY A 37 -8.91 -3.32 -9.80
C GLY A 37 -9.27 -3.22 -8.33
N ASP A 38 -10.11 -4.13 -7.81
CA ASP A 38 -10.48 -4.20 -6.39
C ASP A 38 -9.29 -4.54 -5.51
N ILE A 39 -9.28 -3.98 -4.32
CA ILE A 39 -8.24 -4.22 -3.32
C ILE A 39 -8.79 -5.14 -2.23
N SER A 40 -8.00 -6.14 -1.86
CA SER A 40 -8.27 -7.04 -0.74
C SER A 40 -7.12 -7.00 0.26
N LEU A 41 -7.46 -7.00 1.55
CA LEU A 41 -6.50 -7.14 2.64
C LEU A 41 -6.70 -8.51 3.30
N ALA A 42 -5.64 -9.31 3.37
CA ALA A 42 -5.68 -10.67 3.89
C ALA A 42 -6.81 -11.52 3.25
N GLY A 43 -7.06 -11.31 1.96
CA GLY A 43 -8.11 -12.00 1.19
C GLY A 43 -9.52 -11.40 1.31
N ILE A 44 -9.73 -10.38 2.15
CA ILE A 44 -11.03 -9.73 2.33
C ILE A 44 -11.12 -8.45 1.51
N PRO A 45 -12.12 -8.28 0.62
CA PRO A 45 -12.30 -7.04 -0.14
C PRO A 45 -12.46 -5.82 0.76
N VAL A 46 -11.67 -4.77 0.52
CA VAL A 46 -11.74 -3.52 1.30
C VAL A 46 -13.12 -2.86 1.19
N GLY A 47 -13.77 -2.97 0.02
CA GLY A 47 -15.14 -2.47 -0.18
C GLY A 47 -16.16 -3.17 0.73
N GLN A 48 -15.99 -4.47 0.99
CA GLN A 48 -16.84 -5.22 1.92
C GLN A 48 -16.64 -4.72 3.36
N LEU A 49 -15.39 -4.50 3.77
CA LEU A 49 -15.05 -3.97 5.09
C LEU A 49 -15.62 -2.56 5.29
N ALA A 50 -15.50 -1.69 4.28
CA ALA A 50 -16.07 -0.35 4.31
C ALA A 50 -17.61 -0.37 4.41
N ALA A 51 -18.28 -1.26 3.67
CA ALA A 51 -19.74 -1.42 3.76
C ALA A 51 -20.20 -1.94 5.13
N GLN A 52 -19.42 -2.83 5.75
CA GLN A 52 -19.76 -3.46 7.03
C GLN A 52 -19.47 -2.54 8.23
N TYR A 53 -18.34 -1.82 8.21
CA TYR A 53 -17.86 -1.06 9.37
C TYR A 53 -17.94 0.46 9.20
N GLY A 54 -18.28 0.95 8.01
CA GLY A 54 -18.34 2.38 7.69
C GLY A 54 -16.97 3.00 7.42
N THR A 55 -16.95 4.31 7.19
CA THR A 55 -15.73 5.09 6.93
C THR A 55 -15.72 6.38 7.78
N PRO A 56 -14.54 6.86 8.25
CA PRO A 56 -13.20 6.34 8.00
C PRO A 56 -12.90 5.02 8.75
N LEU A 57 -12.18 4.11 8.09
CA LEU A 57 -11.82 2.80 8.63
C LEU A 57 -10.31 2.59 8.53
N MET A 58 -9.68 2.27 9.66
CA MET A 58 -8.28 1.86 9.70
C MET A 58 -8.20 0.34 9.74
N LEU A 59 -7.54 -0.24 8.75
CA LEU A 59 -7.32 -1.68 8.66
C LEU A 59 -5.86 -2.00 8.96
N ILE A 60 -5.64 -3.01 9.78
CA ILE A 60 -4.30 -3.48 10.16
C ILE A 60 -4.17 -4.92 9.68
N ASP A 61 -3.11 -5.19 8.91
CA ASP A 61 -2.70 -6.55 8.58
C ASP A 61 -2.01 -7.18 9.79
N GLN A 62 -2.71 -8.10 10.44
CA GLN A 62 -2.22 -8.77 11.64
C GLN A 62 -0.93 -9.56 11.38
N ASP A 63 -0.86 -10.28 10.26
CA ASP A 63 0.25 -11.15 9.95
C ASP A 63 1.50 -10.34 9.59
N ASP A 64 1.34 -9.28 8.78
CA ASP A 64 2.44 -8.35 8.48
C ASP A 64 2.94 -7.64 9.75
N PHE A 65 2.04 -7.22 10.64
CA PHE A 65 2.40 -6.57 11.90
C PHE A 65 3.28 -7.47 12.77
N PHE A 66 2.86 -8.72 13.00
CA PHE A 66 3.64 -9.65 13.81
C PHE A 66 4.91 -10.13 13.09
N ALA A 67 4.89 -10.28 11.77
CA ALA A 67 6.09 -10.63 11.00
C ALA A 67 7.18 -9.56 11.13
N ARG A 68 6.81 -8.28 11.03
CA ARG A 68 7.73 -7.15 11.24
C ARG A 68 8.23 -7.10 12.69
N GLY A 69 7.36 -7.30 13.66
CA GLY A 69 7.75 -7.36 15.08
C GLY A 69 8.76 -8.46 15.36
N LYS A 70 8.56 -9.66 14.79
CA LYS A 70 9.52 -10.77 14.89
C LYS A 70 10.87 -10.41 14.26
N LYS A 71 10.86 -9.81 13.07
CA LYS A 71 12.09 -9.38 12.38
C LYS A 71 12.91 -8.38 13.20
N VAL A 72 12.25 -7.43 13.85
CA VAL A 72 12.93 -6.47 14.75
C VAL A 72 13.48 -7.16 15.99
N LYS A 73 12.73 -8.08 16.59
CA LYS A 73 13.17 -8.81 17.79
C LYS A 73 14.38 -9.72 17.54
N SER A 74 14.52 -10.25 16.33
CA SER A 74 15.61 -11.16 15.95
C SER A 74 16.82 -10.48 15.29
N ALA A 75 16.83 -9.15 15.20
CA ALA A 75 17.92 -8.36 14.63
C ALA A 75 18.96 -8.01 15.70
#